data_AF-A0A0G3HC76-F1
#
_entry.id   AF-A0A0G3HC76-F1
#
_cell.length_a   1.000
_cell.length_b   1.000
_cell.length_c   1.000
_cell.angle_alpha   90.00
_cell.angle_beta   90.00
_cell.angle_gamma   90.00
#
_symmetry.space_group_name_H-M   'P 1'
#
loop_
_entity.id
_entity.type
_entity.pdbx_description
1 polymer ?
#
loop_
_entity_poly.entity_id
_entity_poly.type
_entity_poly.pdbx_seq_one_letter_code
_entity_poly.pdbx_strand_id
1 'polypeptide(L)'
;MPNLGLPEILIIAFLLVLLFGAKRLPDAARSIGRSARIFKSEVKEMKNDDEPQQTQQGQITTGQQSYWDQPQNQPTPQAQPQQPQQGYPQQGPQQPQQ
;
A
#
# COMPACT_ATOMS: atom_id res chain seq x y z
N MET A 1 -41.77 24.86 3.63
CA MET A 1 -40.30 24.88 3.59
C MET A 1 -39.85 23.54 3.05
N PRO A 2 -38.96 23.47 2.06
CA PRO A 2 -38.48 22.19 1.54
C PRO A 2 -37.83 21.42 2.70
N ASN A 3 -38.41 20.25 3.03
CA ASN A 3 -37.87 19.39 4.07
C ASN A 3 -36.74 18.59 3.44
N LEU A 4 -35.51 18.97 3.72
CA LEU A 4 -34.33 18.19 3.35
C LEU A 4 -34.32 16.93 4.21
N GLY A 5 -35.02 15.91 3.73
CA GLY A 5 -35.12 14.62 4.40
C GLY A 5 -34.05 13.66 3.91
N LEU A 6 -34.04 12.49 4.55
CA LEU A 6 -33.32 11.32 4.05
C LEU A 6 -33.56 11.03 2.55
N PRO A 7 -34.79 11.15 1.98
CA PRO A 7 -34.99 10.88 0.55
C PRO A 7 -34.21 11.82 -0.38
N GLU A 8 -34.16 13.12 -0.11
CA GLU A 8 -33.39 14.07 -0.93
C GLU A 8 -31.88 13.76 -0.90
N ILE A 9 -31.34 13.40 0.27
CA ILE A 9 -29.93 13.03 0.41
C ILE A 9 -29.61 11.78 -0.41
N LEU A 10 -30.49 10.77 -0.41
CA LEU A 10 -30.32 9.56 -1.21
C LEU A 10 -30.34 9.86 -2.71
N ILE A 11 -31.21 10.76 -3.17
CA ILE A 11 -31.27 11.16 -4.58
C ILE A 11 -29.95 11.85 -4.99
N ILE A 12 -29.43 12.77 -4.18
CA ILE A 12 -28.16 13.46 -4.46
C ILE A 12 -27.00 12.46 -4.46
N ALA A 13 -26.94 11.56 -3.47
CA ALA A 13 -25.91 10.53 -3.41
C ALA A 13 -25.97 9.60 -4.63
N PHE A 14 -27.17 9.24 -5.09
CA PHE A 14 -27.36 8.43 -6.29
C PHE A 14 -26.81 9.15 -7.53
N LEU A 15 -27.09 10.44 -7.70
CA LEU A 15 -26.52 11.23 -8.80
C LEU A 15 -24.99 11.31 -8.73
N LEU A 16 -24.41 11.51 -7.55
CA LEU A 16 -22.95 11.49 -7.38
C LEU A 16 -22.35 10.13 -7.75
N VAL A 17 -23.00 9.02 -7.38
CA VAL A 17 -22.57 7.68 -7.78
C VAL A 17 -22.66 7.47 -9.29
N LEU A 18 -23.67 8.03 -9.97
CA LEU A 18 -23.76 7.95 -11.43
C LEU A 18 -22.67 8.77 -12.14
N LEU A 19 -22.36 9.97 -11.63
CA LEU A 19 -21.35 10.86 -12.24
C LEU A 19 -19.92 10.37 -11.98
N PHE A 20 -19.61 9.98 -10.74
CA PHE A 20 -18.26 9.62 -10.34
C PHE A 20 -18.01 8.10 -10.34
N GLY A 21 -19.06 7.29 -10.30
CA GLY A 21 -18.99 5.83 -10.20
C GLY A 21 -18.95 5.30 -8.76
N ALA A 22 -19.56 4.14 -8.54
CA ALA A 22 -19.67 3.49 -7.22
C ALA A 22 -18.32 3.18 -6.56
N LYS A 23 -17.24 3.11 -7.34
CA LYS A 23 -15.89 2.80 -6.85
C LYS A 23 -15.08 4.05 -6.46
N ARG A 24 -15.39 5.22 -7.04
CA ARG A 24 -14.63 6.47 -6.81
C ARG A 24 -15.08 7.24 -5.57
N LEU A 25 -16.38 7.23 -5.28
CA LEU A 25 -16.95 7.88 -4.10
C LEU A 25 -16.38 7.30 -2.78
N PRO A 26 -16.36 5.97 -2.55
CA PRO A 26 -15.77 5.42 -1.32
C PRO A 26 -14.26 5.57 -1.25
N ASP A 27 -13.57 5.59 -2.39
CA ASP A 27 -12.12 5.77 -2.44
C ASP A 27 -11.73 7.21 -2.06
N ALA A 28 -12.43 8.21 -2.63
CA ALA A 28 -12.29 9.62 -2.26
C ALA A 28 -12.65 9.87 -0.79
N ALA A 29 -13.74 9.28 -0.29
CA ALA A 29 -14.12 9.39 1.11
C ALA A 29 -13.06 8.77 2.05
N ARG A 30 -12.46 7.63 1.67
CA ARG A 30 -11.40 6.97 2.44
C ARG A 30 -10.09 7.76 2.48
N SER A 31 -9.70 8.42 1.39
CA SER A 31 -8.49 9.26 1.38
C SER A 31 -8.68 10.54 2.18
N ILE A 32 -9.82 11.22 2.00
CA ILE A 32 -10.18 12.42 2.77
C ILE A 32 -10.32 12.09 4.26
N GLY A 33 -10.94 10.95 4.61
CA GLY A 33 -11.09 10.50 5.99
C GLY A 33 -9.76 10.22 6.69
N ARG A 34 -8.75 9.72 5.97
CA ARG A 34 -7.39 9.52 6.50
C ARG A 34 -6.73 10.86 6.83
N SER A 35 -6.76 11.82 5.90
CA SER A 35 -6.21 13.17 6.13
C SER A 35 -6.95 13.91 7.25
N ALA A 36 -8.28 13.80 7.30
CA ALA A 36 -9.10 14.40 8.36
C ALA A 36 -8.82 13.81 9.74
N ARG A 37 -8.50 12.51 9.84
CA ARG A 37 -8.15 11.86 11.10
C ARG A 37 -6.84 12.41 11.66
N ILE A 38 -5.82 12.55 10.81
CA ILE A 38 -4.49 13.07 11.18
C ILE A 38 -4.62 14.53 11.62
N PHE A 39 -5.31 15.35 10.82
CA PHE A 39 -5.58 16.73 11.18
C PHE A 39 -6.34 16.83 12.51
N LYS A 40 -7.32 15.96 12.74
CA LYS A 40 -8.08 15.95 14.00
C LYS A 40 -7.25 15.51 15.20
N SER A 41 -6.30 14.58 15.05
CA SER A 41 -5.37 14.23 16.13
C SER A 41 -4.40 15.35 16.44
N GLU A 42 -3.81 15.99 15.43
CA GLU A 42 -2.89 17.12 15.63
C GLU A 42 -3.61 18.31 16.27
N VAL A 43 -4.80 18.65 15.78
CA VAL A 43 -5.62 19.72 16.37
C VAL A 43 -6.07 19.36 17.78
N LYS A 44 -6.32 18.08 18.09
CA LYS A 44 -6.67 17.63 19.44
C LYS A 44 -5.46 17.75 20.37
N GLU A 45 -4.28 17.37 19.93
CA GLU A 45 -3.04 17.50 20.70
C GLU A 45 -2.79 18.96 21.10
N MET A 46 -2.92 19.90 20.15
CA MET A 46 -2.81 21.35 20.42
C MET A 46 -3.86 21.89 21.40
N LYS A 47 -5.00 21.21 21.58
CA LYS A 47 -6.04 21.57 22.55
C LYS A 47 -5.86 20.89 23.91
N ASN A 48 -5.08 19.80 23.99
CA ASN A 48 -5.01 18.92 25.17
C ASN A 48 -3.64 18.99 25.88
N ASP A 49 -2.84 20.04 25.68
CA ASP A 49 -1.57 20.30 26.39
C ASP A 49 -1.67 20.34 27.94
N ASP A 50 -2.88 20.18 28.52
CA ASP A 50 -3.13 20.14 29.97
C ASP A 50 -3.53 18.75 30.53
N GLU A 51 -3.76 17.71 29.71
CA GLU A 51 -4.14 16.37 30.22
C GLU A 51 -3.45 15.19 29.49
N PRO A 52 -2.93 14.17 30.21
CA PRO A 52 -2.25 13.05 29.59
C PRO A 52 -3.27 12.07 28.97
N GLN A 53 -3.43 12.07 27.64
CA GLN A 53 -4.24 11.06 26.95
C GLN A 53 -3.46 10.14 26.01
N GLN A 54 -3.53 8.86 26.36
CA GLN A 54 -3.26 7.62 25.61
C GLN A 54 -3.22 7.78 24.09
N THR A 55 -2.03 7.50 23.54
CA THR A 55 -1.74 7.32 22.12
C THR A 55 -2.51 6.14 21.53
N GLN A 56 -3.72 6.38 21.03
CA GLN A 56 -4.37 5.45 20.10
C GLN A 56 -3.72 5.58 18.73
N GLN A 57 -2.61 4.85 18.54
CA GLN A 57 -1.98 4.59 17.26
C GLN A 57 -3.00 3.89 16.34
N GLY A 58 -3.64 4.68 15.50
CA GLY A 58 -4.62 4.23 14.53
C GLY A 58 -3.94 3.54 13.36
N GLN A 59 -3.96 2.21 13.36
CA GLN A 59 -3.65 1.37 12.20
C GLN A 59 -4.31 1.94 10.92
N ILE A 60 -3.46 2.27 9.96
CA ILE A 60 -3.81 2.64 8.59
C ILE A 60 -4.08 1.38 7.76
N THR A 61 -5.20 0.69 8.00
CA THR A 61 -5.58 -0.49 7.19
C THR A 61 -6.84 -0.21 6.38
N THR A 62 -6.67 0.12 5.10
CA THR A 62 -7.38 -0.55 3.98
C THR A 62 -6.82 -0.05 2.64
N GLY A 63 -6.02 -0.89 1.98
CA GLY A 63 -5.79 -0.80 0.53
C GLY A 63 -4.33 -0.75 0.03
N GLN A 64 -3.33 -0.48 0.87
CA GLN A 64 -1.92 -0.39 0.41
C GLN A 64 -0.97 -1.41 1.06
N GLN A 65 -1.46 -2.25 1.96
CA GLN A 65 -0.64 -3.22 2.68
C GLN A 65 -0.55 -4.59 1.99
N SER A 66 -0.67 -4.65 0.65
CA SER A 66 -0.62 -5.91 -0.10
C SER A 66 0.34 -5.89 -1.29
N TYR A 67 1.06 -4.79 -1.51
CA TYR A 67 2.08 -4.74 -2.56
C TYR A 67 3.45 -5.29 -2.10
N TRP A 68 3.74 -5.22 -0.79
CA TRP A 68 5.02 -5.67 -0.19
C TRP A 68 4.95 -7.02 0.53
N ASP A 69 3.76 -7.56 0.79
CA ASP A 69 3.54 -8.88 1.42
C ASP A 69 3.46 -10.04 0.42
N GLN A 70 3.64 -9.76 -0.88
CA GLN A 70 3.63 -10.79 -1.91
C GLN A 70 5.02 -11.46 -1.96
N PRO A 71 5.15 -12.79 -1.78
CA PRO A 71 6.43 -13.50 -1.75
C PRO A 71 7.24 -13.40 -3.05
N GLN A 72 6.68 -12.81 -4.11
CA GLN A 72 7.32 -12.59 -5.40
C GLN A 72 8.04 -11.23 -5.52
N ASN A 73 7.77 -10.28 -4.62
CA ASN A 73 8.34 -8.93 -4.67
C ASN A 73 9.57 -8.73 -3.76
N GLN A 74 10.09 -9.81 -3.18
CA GLN A 74 11.38 -9.77 -2.49
C GLN A 74 12.51 -9.90 -3.53
N PRO A 75 13.48 -8.96 -3.59
CA PRO A 75 14.70 -9.17 -4.35
C PRO A 75 15.48 -10.30 -3.67
N THR A 76 15.44 -11.50 -4.25
CA THR A 76 16.27 -12.63 -3.82
C THR A 76 17.75 -12.24 -3.86
N PRO A 77 18.53 -12.39 -2.77
CA PRO A 77 19.98 -12.17 -2.75
C PRO A 77 20.82 -13.16 -3.57
N GLN A 78 20.23 -13.91 -4.51
CA GLN A 78 20.90 -14.99 -5.24
C GLN A 78 20.70 -14.85 -6.75
N ALA A 79 21.41 -13.89 -7.31
CA ALA A 79 21.86 -13.96 -8.70
C ALA A 79 23.31 -13.46 -8.74
N GLN A 80 24.23 -14.23 -8.12
CA GLN A 80 25.62 -14.18 -8.54
C GLN A 80 25.65 -14.58 -10.04
N PRO A 81 26.38 -13.84 -10.89
CA PRO A 81 26.49 -14.17 -12.31
C PRO A 81 27.15 -15.54 -12.45
N GLN A 82 26.38 -16.56 -12.83
CA GLN A 82 26.91 -17.85 -13.24
C GLN A 82 27.64 -17.64 -14.58
N GLN A 83 28.96 -17.46 -14.50
CA GLN A 83 29.83 -17.52 -15.67
C GLN A 83 29.64 -18.90 -16.34
N PRO A 84 29.43 -18.97 -17.67
CA PRO A 84 29.40 -20.24 -18.37
C PRO A 84 30.79 -20.90 -18.27
N GLN A 85 30.90 -21.95 -17.45
CA GLN A 85 32.09 -22.81 -17.41
C GLN A 85 32.21 -23.53 -18.75
N GLN A 86 33.07 -22.99 -19.63
CA GLN A 86 33.53 -23.66 -20.82
C GLN A 86 34.39 -24.86 -20.40
N GLY A 87 33.90 -26.07 -20.66
CA GLY A 87 34.62 -27.31 -20.42
C GLY A 87 35.80 -27.44 -21.38
N TYR A 88 37.02 -27.27 -20.87
CA TYR A 88 38.24 -27.69 -21.54
C TYR A 88 38.49 -29.17 -21.21
N PRO A 89 38.59 -30.10 -22.17
CA PRO A 89 39.14 -31.41 -21.89
C PRO A 89 40.65 -31.27 -21.63
N GLN A 90 41.07 -31.54 -20.40
CA GLN A 90 42.48 -31.77 -20.08
C GLN A 90 42.97 -33.03 -20.79
N GLN A 91 43.73 -32.86 -21.87
CA GLN A 91 44.58 -33.90 -22.44
C GLN A 91 45.94 -33.84 -21.74
N GLY A 92 46.21 -34.82 -20.88
CA GLY A 92 47.49 -34.95 -20.18
C GLY A 92 48.63 -35.33 -21.13
N PRO A 93 49.90 -34.98 -20.80
CA PRO A 93 51.04 -35.31 -21.63
C PRO A 93 51.25 -36.83 -21.68
N GLN A 94 51.06 -37.42 -22.86
CA GLN A 94 51.44 -38.80 -23.14
C GLN A 94 52.96 -38.88 -23.18
N GLN A 95 53.52 -39.65 -22.25
CA GLN A 95 54.95 -39.97 -22.22
C GLN A 95 55.29 -40.83 -23.45
N PRO A 96 56.34 -40.49 -24.21
CA PRO A 96 56.88 -41.41 -25.21
C PRO A 96 57.63 -42.52 -24.48
N GLN A 97 57.12 -43.75 -24.58
CA GLN A 97 57.94 -44.93 -24.39
C GLN A 97 58.51 -45.33 -25.75
N GLN A 98 59.81 -45.66 -25.74
CA GLN A 98 60.69 -46.20 -26.79
C GLN A 98 61.60 -45.14 -27.43
#